data_AF-A0A7S0WZW0-F1
#
_entry.id   AF-A0A7S0WZW0-F1
#
_cell.length_a   1.000
_cell.length_b   1.000
_cell.length_c   1.000
_cell.angle_alpha   90.00
_cell.angle_beta   90.00
_cell.angle_gamma   90.00
#
_symmetry.space_group_name_H-M   'P 1'
#
loop_
_entity.id
_entity.type
_entity.pdbx_description
1 polymer ?
#
loop_
_entity_poly.entity_id
_entity_poly.type
_entity_poly.pdbx_seq_one_letter_code
_entity_poly.pdbx_strand_id
1 'polypeptide(L)'
;QVVGYTVLTDQLVKTRWSELTEQEHGQVSQLAFNNVGVVTSQGRAAWPVKGKAAALLSAVIRQQGGDAYTAVVPQLIARASEGPGQAEMACMLLHYISEDLTVFDTNNNEGKRSFLSSLTNSVNSVFPFLCEMLQQHFMLAYNAQQAGQAEPLAAHSAVITASLNALSTWVEWTPMARI
;
A
#
# COMPACT_ATOMS: atom_id res chain seq x y z
N GLN A 1 18.24 4.24 8.67
CA GLN A 1 16.79 4.46 8.46
C GLN A 1 16.02 3.15 8.23
N VAL A 2 16.44 2.27 7.31
CA VAL A 2 15.78 0.96 7.04
C VAL A 2 15.66 0.04 8.27
N VAL A 3 16.66 0.02 9.15
CA VAL A 3 16.64 -0.77 10.40
C VAL A 3 15.54 -0.29 11.35
N GLY A 4 15.32 1.03 11.44
CA GLY A 4 14.27 1.61 12.29
C GLY A 4 12.86 1.19 11.86
N TYR A 5 12.58 1.19 10.55
CA TYR A 5 11.31 0.68 10.03
C TYR A 5 11.11 -0.80 10.36
N THR A 6 12.15 -1.61 10.22
CA THR A 6 12.05 -3.05 10.49
C THR A 6 11.74 -3.31 11.97
N VAL A 7 12.39 -2.59 12.88
CA VAL A 7 12.10 -2.69 14.32
C VAL A 7 10.67 -2.22 14.63
N LEU A 8 10.21 -1.10 14.07
CA LEU A 8 8.86 -0.60 14.30
C LEU A 8 7.78 -1.57 13.77
N THR A 9 7.93 -2.07 12.54
CA THR A 9 6.96 -3.00 11.97
C THR A 9 6.99 -4.35 12.70
N ASP A 10 8.17 -4.93 12.90
CA ASP A 10 8.31 -6.30 13.39
C ASP A 10 8.11 -6.41 14.90
N GLN A 11 8.70 -5.51 15.69
CA GLN A 11 8.63 -5.60 17.15
C GLN A 11 7.40 -4.88 17.73
N LEU A 12 7.03 -3.72 17.19
CA LEU A 12 6.01 -2.89 17.80
C LEU A 12 4.62 -3.16 17.20
N VAL A 13 4.48 -3.15 15.87
CA VAL A 13 3.18 -3.32 15.21
C VAL A 13 2.75 -4.78 15.13
N LYS A 14 3.66 -5.73 14.91
CA LYS A 14 3.29 -7.16 14.86
C LYS A 14 3.20 -7.79 16.25
N THR A 15 4.19 -7.59 17.11
CA THR A 15 4.28 -8.34 18.39
C THR A 15 3.64 -7.64 19.58
N ARG A 16 3.73 -6.30 19.67
CA ARG A 16 3.39 -5.56 20.90
C ARG A 16 2.23 -4.56 20.74
N TRP A 17 1.46 -4.66 19.67
CA TRP A 17 0.38 -3.70 19.38
C TRP A 17 -0.68 -3.65 20.48
N SER A 18 -1.03 -4.80 21.07
CA SER A 18 -1.99 -4.91 22.17
C SER A 18 -1.50 -4.34 23.50
N GLU A 19 -0.19 -4.11 23.65
CA GLU A 19 0.40 -3.52 24.85
C GLU A 19 0.39 -1.99 24.83
N LEU A 20 0.10 -1.39 23.68
CA LEU A 20 0.07 0.06 23.48
C LEU A 20 -1.27 0.65 23.93
N THR A 21 -1.20 1.87 24.45
CA THR A 21 -2.37 2.70 24.74
C THR A 21 -3.01 3.24 23.46
N GLU A 22 -4.27 3.66 23.55
CA GLU A 22 -4.98 4.30 22.43
C GLU A 22 -4.24 5.56 21.91
N GLN A 23 -3.61 6.31 22.81
CA GLN A 23 -2.78 7.46 22.45
C GLN A 23 -1.56 7.04 21.62
N GLU A 24 -0.88 5.95 22.01
CA GLU A 24 0.29 5.42 21.29
C GLU A 24 -0.11 4.83 19.93
N HIS A 25 -1.28 4.17 19.82
CA HIS A 25 -1.83 3.77 18.52
C HIS A 25 -1.99 4.96 17.60
N GLY A 26 -2.56 6.07 18.09
CA GLY A 26 -2.69 7.31 17.32
C GLY A 26 -1.36 7.86 16.84
N GLN A 27 -0.35 7.91 17.72
CA GLN A 27 0.99 8.41 17.38
C GLN A 27 1.70 7.55 16.33
N VAL A 28 1.67 6.23 16.48
CA VAL A 28 2.29 5.28 15.53
C VAL A 28 1.63 5.39 14.16
N SER A 29 0.32 5.56 14.15
CA SER A 29 -0.46 5.72 12.92
C SER A 29 -0.10 7.01 12.20
N GLN A 30 -0.10 8.14 12.91
CA GLN A 30 0.30 9.42 12.34
C GLN A 30 1.74 9.38 11.81
N LEU A 31 2.66 8.74 12.55
CA LEU A 31 4.04 8.57 12.12
C LEU A 31 4.13 7.75 10.82
N ALA A 32 3.38 6.64 10.72
CA ALA A 32 3.35 5.81 9.52
C ALA A 32 2.82 6.59 8.30
N PHE A 33 1.73 7.35 8.46
CA PHE A 33 1.20 8.21 7.39
C PHE A 33 2.18 9.30 6.96
N ASN A 34 2.79 9.99 7.93
CA ASN A 34 3.76 11.05 7.65
C ASN A 34 4.99 10.49 6.93
N ASN A 35 5.48 9.32 7.33
CA ASN A 35 6.61 8.67 6.69
C ASN A 35 6.34 8.35 5.21
N VAL A 36 5.13 7.85 4.91
CA VAL A 36 4.72 7.61 3.52
C VAL A 36 4.72 8.93 2.72
N GLY A 37 4.16 10.01 3.27
CA GLY A 37 4.15 11.33 2.62
C GLY A 37 5.55 11.93 2.42
N VAL A 38 6.46 11.74 3.37
CA VAL A 38 7.86 12.17 3.24
C VAL A 38 8.56 11.39 2.13
N VAL A 39 8.36 10.08 2.09
CA VAL A 39 9.00 9.21 1.09
C VAL A 39 8.48 9.45 -0.32
N THR A 40 7.20 9.83 -0.48
CA THR A 40 6.64 10.19 -1.80
C THR A 40 7.01 11.60 -2.25
N SER A 41 7.17 12.56 -1.34
CA SER A 41 7.58 13.93 -1.66
C SER A 41 9.08 14.08 -1.93
N GLN A 42 9.91 13.21 -1.34
CA GLN A 42 11.36 13.19 -1.54
C GLN A 42 11.78 12.43 -2.81
N GLY A 43 11.31 12.85 -3.99
CA GLY A 43 11.80 12.37 -5.31
C GLY A 43 12.21 10.89 -5.37
N ARG A 44 13.47 10.62 -5.77
CA ARG A 44 14.07 9.26 -5.84
C ARG A 44 14.40 8.69 -4.44
N ALA A 45 13.44 8.65 -3.52
CA ALA A 45 13.61 7.86 -2.31
C ALA A 45 13.94 6.40 -2.70
N ALA A 46 14.98 5.83 -2.10
CA ALA A 46 15.45 4.50 -2.45
C ALA A 46 14.33 3.47 -2.28
N TRP A 47 14.15 2.57 -3.26
CA TRP A 47 13.11 1.54 -3.27
C TRP A 47 12.98 0.77 -1.93
N PRO A 48 14.08 0.38 -1.23
CA PRO A 48 13.97 -0.29 0.07
C PRO A 48 13.28 0.55 1.15
N VAL A 49 13.37 1.88 1.08
CA VAL A 49 12.74 2.80 2.03
C VAL A 49 11.24 2.89 1.75
N LYS A 50 10.84 2.96 0.47
CA LYS A 50 9.43 2.92 0.04
C LYS A 50 8.74 1.64 0.50
N GLY A 51 9.36 0.48 0.23
CA GLY A 51 8.83 -0.82 0.65
C GLY A 51 8.64 -0.92 2.16
N LYS A 52 9.61 -0.43 2.93
CA LYS A 52 9.54 -0.45 4.40
C LYS A 52 8.48 0.51 4.96
N ALA A 53 8.32 1.70 4.38
CA ALA A 53 7.26 2.63 4.76
C ALA A 53 5.87 2.06 4.44
N ALA A 54 5.72 1.45 3.26
CA ALA A 54 4.48 0.80 2.86
C ALA A 54 4.13 -0.40 3.75
N ALA A 55 5.12 -1.24 4.08
CA ALA A 55 4.93 -2.37 4.99
C ALA A 55 4.59 -1.95 6.43
N LEU A 56 5.14 -0.82 6.91
CA LEU A 56 4.77 -0.27 8.22
C LEU A 56 3.32 0.20 8.23
N LEU A 57 2.91 1.01 7.25
CA LEU A 57 1.55 1.54 7.20
C LEU A 57 0.52 0.43 6.95
N SER A 58 0.82 -0.56 6.11
CA SER A 58 -0.07 -1.71 5.90
C SER A 58 -0.27 -2.51 7.19
N ALA A 59 0.80 -2.73 7.96
CA ALA A 59 0.71 -3.42 9.25
C ALA A 59 -0.15 -2.64 10.24
N VAL A 60 -0.01 -1.31 10.31
CA VAL A 60 -0.85 -0.45 11.17
C VAL A 60 -2.32 -0.53 10.75
N ILE A 61 -2.62 -0.42 9.45
CA ILE A 61 -3.99 -0.50 8.92
C ILE A 61 -4.62 -1.84 9.29
N ARG A 62 -3.88 -2.95 9.14
CA ARG A 62 -4.37 -4.28 9.50
C ARG A 62 -4.67 -4.41 10.99
N GLN A 63 -3.82 -3.83 11.85
CA GLN A 63 -4.04 -3.84 13.30
C GLN A 63 -5.25 -3.00 13.73
N GLN A 64 -5.52 -1.90 13.03
CA GLN A 64 -6.73 -1.09 13.29
C GLN A 64 -8.01 -1.70 12.70
N GLY A 65 -7.89 -2.57 11.70
CA GLY A 65 -8.99 -3.34 11.14
C GLY A 65 -9.74 -2.67 9.99
N GLY A 66 -10.95 -3.16 9.72
CA GLY A 66 -11.70 -2.87 8.51
C GLY A 66 -12.09 -1.40 8.32
N ASP A 67 -12.38 -0.68 9.41
CA ASP A 67 -12.80 0.72 9.34
C ASP A 67 -11.64 1.63 8.91
N ALA A 68 -10.45 1.41 9.46
CA ALA A 68 -9.24 2.12 9.08
C ALA A 68 -8.91 1.89 7.59
N TYR A 69 -9.01 0.64 7.13
CA TYR A 69 -8.85 0.31 5.72
C TYR A 69 -9.84 1.08 4.83
N THR A 70 -11.14 1.02 5.15
CA THR A 70 -12.20 1.69 4.37
C THR A 70 -12.01 3.21 4.34
N ALA A 71 -11.46 3.81 5.40
CA ALA A 71 -11.15 5.24 5.43
C ALA A 71 -9.94 5.61 4.56
N VAL A 72 -8.94 4.74 4.46
CA VAL A 72 -7.64 5.05 3.83
C VAL A 72 -7.64 4.78 2.33
N VAL A 73 -8.25 3.70 1.87
CA VAL A 73 -8.19 3.27 0.46
C VAL A 73 -8.66 4.36 -0.52
N PRO A 74 -9.79 5.04 -0.30
CA PRO A 74 -10.22 6.10 -1.21
C PRO A 74 -9.20 7.25 -1.30
N GLN A 75 -8.54 7.58 -0.18
CA GLN A 75 -7.51 8.62 -0.15
C GLN A 75 -6.26 8.19 -0.92
N LEU A 76 -5.85 6.92 -0.83
CA LEU A 76 -4.72 6.39 -1.61
C LEU A 76 -5.00 6.46 -3.10
N ILE A 77 -6.21 6.05 -3.53
CA ILE A 77 -6.63 6.10 -4.93
C ILE A 77 -6.65 7.56 -5.42
N ALA A 78 -7.22 8.49 -4.65
CA ALA A 78 -7.28 9.89 -5.02
C ALA A 78 -5.87 10.50 -5.19
N ARG A 79 -4.96 10.22 -4.25
CA ARG A 79 -3.59 10.74 -4.27
C ARG A 79 -2.73 10.18 -5.39
N ALA A 80 -3.04 8.99 -5.93
CA ALA A 80 -2.29 8.41 -7.06
C ALA A 80 -2.24 9.35 -8.27
N SER A 81 -3.25 10.21 -8.45
CA SER A 81 -3.31 11.21 -9.52
C SER A 81 -2.33 12.38 -9.36
N GLU A 82 -1.73 12.56 -8.18
CA GLU A 82 -0.79 13.68 -7.90
C GLU A 82 0.56 13.50 -8.59
N GLY A 83 0.93 12.27 -8.96
CA GLY A 83 2.19 11.99 -9.63
C GLY A 83 2.62 10.52 -9.57
N PRO A 84 3.66 10.14 -10.34
CA PRO A 84 4.12 8.74 -10.42
C PRO A 84 4.64 8.21 -9.07
N GLY A 85 5.20 9.06 -8.20
CA GLY A 85 5.64 8.64 -6.86
C GLY A 85 4.47 8.25 -5.95
N GLN A 86 3.37 9.01 -6.02
CA GLN A 86 2.14 8.74 -5.28
C GLN A 86 1.41 7.52 -5.85
N ALA A 87 1.37 7.38 -7.18
CA ALA A 87 0.80 6.20 -7.84
C ALA A 87 1.56 4.92 -7.49
N GLU A 88 2.90 4.94 -7.52
CA GLU A 88 3.75 3.84 -7.09
C GLU A 88 3.43 3.46 -5.64
N MET A 89 3.42 4.44 -4.73
CA MET A 89 3.16 4.21 -3.32
C MET A 89 1.76 3.66 -3.05
N ALA A 90 0.73 4.15 -3.75
CA ALA A 90 -0.62 3.63 -3.65
C ALA A 90 -0.67 2.15 -4.06
N CYS A 91 -0.04 1.79 -5.18
CA CYS A 91 0.06 0.39 -5.62
C CYS A 91 0.84 -0.48 -4.63
N MET A 92 1.97 0.01 -4.11
CA MET A 92 2.75 -0.71 -3.09
C MET A 92 1.95 -0.95 -1.81
N LEU A 93 1.22 0.05 -1.32
CA LEU A 93 0.38 -0.11 -0.14
C LEU A 93 -0.74 -1.12 -0.38
N LEU A 94 -1.43 -1.05 -1.52
CA LEU A 94 -2.47 -2.01 -1.87
C LEU A 94 -1.95 -3.44 -1.99
N HIS A 95 -0.72 -3.60 -2.48
CA HIS A 95 -0.01 -4.89 -2.48
C HIS A 95 0.30 -5.36 -1.05
N TYR A 96 1.01 -4.57 -0.24
CA TYR A 96 1.38 -4.96 1.12
C TYR A 96 0.16 -5.13 2.05
N ILE A 97 -0.96 -4.49 1.77
CA ILE A 97 -2.20 -4.68 2.51
C ILE A 97 -2.81 -6.06 2.18
N SER A 98 -2.73 -6.53 0.94
CA SER A 98 -3.33 -7.80 0.49
C SER A 98 -2.39 -9.01 0.49
N GLU A 99 -1.07 -8.81 0.55
CA GLU A 99 -0.04 -9.87 0.39
C GLU A 99 -0.12 -10.98 1.45
N ASP A 100 -0.61 -10.68 2.65
CA ASP A 100 -0.59 -11.66 3.74
C ASP A 100 -1.86 -11.57 4.59
N LEU A 101 -2.94 -12.10 4.02
CA LEU A 101 -4.23 -12.28 4.68
C LEU A 101 -4.21 -13.43 5.71
N THR A 102 -3.10 -14.18 5.81
CA THR A 102 -2.96 -15.35 6.67
C THR A 102 -2.35 -15.01 8.03
N VAL A 103 -1.47 -14.00 8.12
CA VAL A 103 -0.79 -13.55 9.35
C VAL A 103 -1.63 -12.54 10.15
N PHE A 104 -2.93 -12.80 10.29
CA PHE A 104 -3.72 -12.12 11.32
C PHE A 104 -3.50 -12.83 12.65
N ASP A 105 -2.83 -12.18 13.59
CA ASP A 105 -2.63 -12.71 14.92
C ASP A 105 -4.00 -12.92 15.60
N THR A 106 -4.30 -14.18 15.86
CA THR A 106 -5.64 -14.70 16.16
C THR A 106 -6.03 -14.48 17.62
N ASN A 107 -6.34 -13.24 17.99
CA ASN A 107 -7.08 -12.95 19.22
C ASN A 107 -8.50 -12.39 18.95
N ASN A 108 -8.80 -11.92 17.73
CA ASN A 108 -10.10 -11.35 17.36
C ASN A 108 -10.59 -11.83 15.98
N ASN A 109 -11.31 -12.96 15.96
CA ASN A 109 -11.90 -13.52 14.73
C ASN A 109 -12.91 -12.58 14.05
N GLU A 110 -13.61 -11.73 14.81
CA GLU A 110 -14.57 -10.76 14.26
C GLU A 110 -13.85 -9.63 13.53
N GLY A 111 -12.75 -9.12 14.10
CA GLY A 111 -11.91 -8.10 13.45
C GLY A 111 -11.32 -8.58 12.13
N LYS A 112 -10.82 -9.83 12.09
CA LYS A 112 -10.34 -10.46 10.85
C LYS A 112 -11.44 -10.55 9.80
N ARG A 113 -12.63 -11.04 10.18
CA ARG A 113 -13.76 -11.17 9.25
C ARG A 113 -14.20 -9.81 8.72
N SER A 114 -14.27 -8.79 9.58
CA SER A 114 -14.59 -7.43 9.18
C SER A 114 -13.59 -6.89 8.16
N PHE A 115 -12.29 -7.04 8.43
CA PHE A 115 -11.23 -6.60 7.52
C PHE A 115 -11.29 -7.31 6.15
N LEU A 116 -11.45 -8.63 6.13
CA LEU A 116 -11.61 -9.40 4.89
C LEU A 116 -12.87 -8.99 4.12
N SER A 117 -13.95 -8.65 4.83
CA SER A 117 -15.16 -8.11 4.21
C SER A 117 -14.89 -6.75 3.57
N SER A 118 -14.18 -5.84 4.25
CA SER A 118 -13.81 -4.54 3.70
C SER A 118 -12.92 -4.69 2.46
N LEU A 119 -11.94 -5.59 2.49
CA LEU A 119 -11.10 -5.93 1.33
C LEU A 119 -11.95 -6.41 0.15
N THR A 120 -12.81 -7.41 0.39
CA THR A 120 -13.68 -7.98 -0.65
C THR A 120 -14.63 -6.92 -1.24
N ASN A 121 -15.17 -6.04 -0.41
CA ASN A 121 -16.05 -4.95 -0.85
C ASN A 121 -15.31 -3.92 -1.71
N SER A 122 -14.03 -3.67 -1.43
CA SER A 122 -13.20 -2.72 -2.17
C SER A 122 -12.67 -3.26 -3.50
N VAL A 123 -12.81 -4.55 -3.81
CA VAL A 123 -12.35 -5.14 -5.08
C VAL A 123 -12.87 -4.35 -6.29
N ASN A 124 -14.15 -3.98 -6.28
CA ASN A 124 -14.80 -3.29 -7.39
C ASN A 124 -14.23 -1.89 -7.65
N SER A 125 -13.52 -1.28 -6.69
CA SER A 125 -12.83 -0.01 -6.88
C SER A 125 -11.33 -0.19 -7.06
N VAL A 126 -10.71 -1.09 -6.29
CA VAL A 126 -9.26 -1.31 -6.31
C VAL A 126 -8.80 -2.03 -7.58
N PHE A 127 -9.51 -3.07 -8.03
CA PHE A 127 -9.07 -3.83 -9.19
C PHE A 127 -9.08 -2.98 -10.49
N PRO A 128 -10.17 -2.25 -10.82
CA PRO A 128 -10.15 -1.33 -11.96
C PRO A 128 -9.08 -0.25 -11.84
N PHE A 129 -8.88 0.30 -10.63
CA PHE A 129 -7.82 1.28 -10.36
C PHE A 129 -6.42 0.72 -10.68
N LEU A 130 -6.10 -0.50 -10.25
CA LEU A 130 -4.79 -1.11 -10.52
C LEU A 130 -4.58 -1.35 -12.02
N CYS A 131 -5.63 -1.78 -12.74
CA CYS A 131 -5.60 -1.91 -14.19
C CYS A 131 -5.40 -0.56 -14.89
N GLU A 132 -6.06 0.50 -14.42
CA GLU A 132 -5.90 1.85 -14.93
C GLU A 132 -4.47 2.37 -14.73
N MET A 133 -3.90 2.19 -13.53
CA MET A 133 -2.51 2.55 -13.24
C MET A 133 -1.53 1.84 -14.17
N LEU A 134 -1.72 0.52 -14.36
CA LEU A 134 -0.90 -0.26 -15.27
C LEU A 134 -0.99 0.28 -16.71
N GLN A 135 -2.20 0.48 -17.22
CA GLN A 135 -2.42 0.92 -18.59
C GLN A 135 -1.88 2.34 -18.85
N GLN A 136 -2.22 3.30 -17.99
CA GLN A 136 -1.82 4.69 -18.14
C GLN A 136 -0.30 4.84 -18.06
N HIS A 137 0.32 4.25 -17.04
CA HIS A 137 1.76 4.36 -16.86
C HIS A 137 2.55 3.57 -17.90
N PHE A 138 2.00 2.48 -18.45
CA PHE A 138 2.61 1.81 -19.61
C PHE A 138 2.69 2.74 -20.83
N MET A 139 1.59 3.43 -21.17
CA MET A 139 1.58 4.38 -22.29
C MET A 139 2.54 5.56 -22.06
N LEU A 140 2.59 6.10 -20.84
CA LEU A 140 3.50 7.18 -20.49
C LEU A 140 4.97 6.73 -20.52
N ALA A 141 5.28 5.53 -20.02
CA ALA A 141 6.61 4.94 -20.10
C ALA A 141 7.05 4.73 -21.55
N TYR A 142 6.16 4.20 -22.40
CA TYR A 142 6.43 4.02 -23.83
C TYR A 142 6.77 5.35 -24.51
N ASN A 143 5.98 6.40 -24.26
CA ASN A 143 6.25 7.74 -24.80
C ASN A 143 7.57 8.33 -24.29
N ALA A 144 7.87 8.19 -23.00
CA ALA A 144 9.13 8.63 -22.40
C ALA A 144 10.34 7.90 -23.01
N GLN A 145 10.20 6.60 -23.29
CA GLN A 145 11.23 5.81 -23.96
C GLN A 145 11.49 6.33 -25.39
N GLN A 146 10.44 6.60 -26.17
CA GLN A 146 10.58 7.16 -27.52
C GLN A 146 11.22 8.56 -27.51
N ALA A 147 10.92 9.35 -26.48
CA ALA A 147 11.50 10.68 -26.29
C ALA A 147 12.91 10.67 -25.66
N GLY A 148 13.47 9.50 -25.33
CA GLY A 148 14.78 9.38 -24.68
C GLY A 148 14.84 9.94 -23.24
N GLN A 149 13.68 10.06 -22.57
CA GLN A 149 13.55 10.66 -21.25
C GLN A 149 13.72 9.61 -20.14
N ALA A 150 14.97 9.42 -19.68
CA ALA A 150 15.31 8.38 -18.71
C ALA A 150 14.60 8.52 -17.34
N GLU A 151 14.43 9.75 -16.83
CA GLU A 151 13.80 10.00 -15.53
C GLU A 151 12.30 9.65 -15.52
N PRO A 152 11.45 10.21 -16.41
CA PRO A 152 10.05 9.79 -16.53
C PRO A 152 9.86 8.31 -16.85
N LEU A 153 10.73 7.73 -17.69
CA LEU A 153 10.70 6.30 -17.99
C LEU A 153 10.87 5.49 -16.71
N ALA A 154 11.91 5.76 -15.92
CA ALA A 154 12.15 5.06 -14.66
C ALA A 154 10.98 5.24 -13.67
N ALA A 155 10.44 6.45 -13.55
CA ALA A 155 9.31 6.73 -12.66
C ALA A 155 8.06 5.95 -13.05
N HIS A 156 7.70 5.92 -14.34
CA HIS A 156 6.52 5.17 -14.82
C HIS A 156 6.74 3.65 -14.79
N SER A 157 7.96 3.17 -15.07
CA SER A 157 8.31 1.76 -14.90
C SER A 157 8.14 1.29 -13.47
N ALA A 158 8.49 2.13 -12.47
CA ALA A 158 8.27 1.80 -11.07
C ALA A 158 6.78 1.61 -10.73
N VAL A 159 5.90 2.47 -11.26
CA VAL A 159 4.45 2.32 -11.08
C VAL A 159 3.93 1.04 -11.74
N ILE A 160 4.40 0.74 -12.96
CA ILE A 160 4.04 -0.51 -13.68
C ILE A 160 4.42 -1.72 -12.82
N THR A 161 5.65 -1.80 -12.33
CA THR A 161 6.08 -2.91 -11.46
C THR A 161 5.23 -2.99 -10.19
N ALA A 162 4.96 -1.87 -9.52
CA ALA A 162 4.14 -1.86 -8.31
C ALA A 162 2.69 -2.31 -8.58
N SER A 163 2.09 -1.87 -9.69
CA SER A 163 0.73 -2.26 -10.11
C SER A 163 0.64 -3.75 -10.44
N LEU A 164 1.65 -4.33 -11.11
CA LEU A 164 1.71 -5.76 -11.42
C LEU A 164 1.83 -6.61 -10.16
N ASN A 165 2.68 -6.21 -9.21
CA ASN A 165 2.80 -6.88 -7.92
C ASN A 165 1.48 -6.85 -7.14
N ALA A 166 0.81 -5.68 -7.12
CA ALA A 166 -0.51 -5.56 -6.51
C ALA A 166 -1.53 -6.46 -7.21
N LEU A 167 -1.65 -6.40 -8.54
CA LEU A 167 -2.58 -7.24 -9.31
C LEU A 167 -2.35 -8.74 -9.05
N SER A 168 -1.09 -9.19 -9.01
CA SER A 168 -0.74 -10.58 -8.69
C SER A 168 -1.36 -11.00 -7.35
N THR A 169 -1.12 -10.21 -6.30
CA THR A 169 -1.70 -10.49 -4.97
C THR A 169 -3.22 -10.40 -4.93
N TRP A 170 -3.83 -9.49 -5.68
CA TRP A 170 -5.28 -9.30 -5.66
C TRP A 170 -6.03 -10.41 -6.42
N VAL A 171 -5.49 -10.91 -7.51
CA VAL A 171 -6.10 -12.00 -8.30
C VAL A 171 -6.12 -13.32 -7.53
N GLU A 172 -5.19 -13.56 -6.61
CA GLU A 172 -5.07 -14.82 -5.87
C GLU A 172 -6.29 -15.16 -5.00
N TRP A 173 -6.96 -14.16 -4.43
CA TRP A 173 -8.08 -14.35 -3.50
C TRP A 173 -9.39 -13.71 -3.96
N THR A 174 -9.36 -12.90 -5.01
CA THR A 174 -10.57 -12.22 -5.50
C THR A 174 -11.49 -13.20 -6.24
N PRO A 175 -12.81 -13.22 -5.94
CA PRO A 175 -13.75 -14.02 -6.70
C PRO A 175 -13.77 -13.61 -8.19
N MET A 176 -13.68 -14.58 -9.10
CA MET A 176 -13.68 -14.34 -10.56
C MET A 176 -14.88 -13.52 -11.07
N ALA A 177 -16.02 -13.55 -10.37
CA ALA A 177 -17.20 -12.75 -10.72
C ALA A 177 -17.03 -11.24 -10.47
N ARG A 178 -15.92 -10.81 -9.85
CA ARG A 178 -15.65 -9.42 -9.42
C ARG A 178 -14.42 -8.80 -10.11
N ILE A 179 -13.75 -9.53 -11.01
CA ILE A 179 -12.63 -9.07 -11.84
C ILE A 179 -13.01 -9.04 -13.31
#